data_AF-A0A1Y5NBQ2-F1
#
_entry.id   AF-A0A1Y5NBQ2-F1
#
_cell.length_a   1.000
_cell.length_b   1.000
_cell.length_c   1.000
_cell.angle_alpha   90.00
_cell.angle_beta   90.00
_cell.angle_gamma   90.00
#
_symmetry.space_group_name_H-M   'P 1'
#
loop_
_entity.id
_entity.type
_entity.pdbx_description
1 polymer ?
#
loop_
_entity_poly.entity_id
_entity_poly.type
_entity_poly.pdbx_seq_one_letter_code
_entity_poly.pdbx_strand_id
1 'polypeptide(L)'
;MLRQTIDGLYAKSLTFSSGSDEDALLPLLAGKVESYSVFGDGGTALTSTPDPLNRKNVIVGAKTATGRISTMVTIPHVKQSYMFQNFLSDFTGKLDANYDTAVKCDYVTLKFDRL
;
A
#
# COMPACT_ATOMS: atom_id res chain seq x y z
N MET A 1 -9.39 13.03 -5.25
CA MET A 1 -8.04 13.48 -5.70
C MET A 1 -8.06 13.53 -7.22
N LEU A 2 -7.58 14.63 -7.82
CA LEU A 2 -7.39 14.71 -9.27
C LEU A 2 -5.90 14.53 -9.59
N ARG A 3 -5.59 13.65 -10.55
CA ARG A 3 -4.23 13.44 -11.05
C ARG A 3 -4.15 13.96 -12.48
N GLN A 4 -3.29 14.93 -12.72
CA GLN A 4 -3.11 15.60 -14.00
C GLN A 4 -1.78 15.19 -14.63
N THR A 5 -1.81 14.86 -15.93
CA THR A 5 -0.63 14.53 -16.74
C THR A 5 -0.65 15.36 -18.03
N ILE A 6 0.46 16.02 -18.36
CA ILE A 6 0.63 16.81 -19.59
C ILE A 6 1.84 16.25 -20.34
N ASP A 7 1.69 15.94 -21.64
CA ASP A 7 2.77 15.47 -22.53
C ASP A 7 3.64 14.32 -21.98
N GLY A 8 3.03 13.41 -21.19
CA GLY A 8 3.75 12.29 -20.57
C GLY A 8 4.73 12.69 -19.46
N LEU A 9 4.72 13.95 -19.02
CA LEU A 9 5.52 14.44 -17.90
C LEU A 9 4.98 13.90 -16.56
N TYR A 10 5.76 14.11 -15.49
CA TYR A 10 5.39 13.69 -14.14
C TYR A 10 4.02 14.23 -13.73
N ALA A 11 3.14 13.31 -13.35
CA ALA A 11 1.80 13.64 -12.92
C ALA A 11 1.80 14.52 -11.66
N LYS A 12 0.95 15.54 -11.64
CA LYS A 12 0.69 16.40 -10.48
C LYS A 12 -0.65 16.01 -9.86
N SER A 13 -0.72 15.99 -8.53
CA SER A 13 -1.94 15.61 -7.81
C SER A 13 -2.50 16.82 -7.07
N LEU A 14 -3.82 16.99 -7.19
CA LEU A 14 -4.62 17.93 -6.41
C LEU A 14 -5.43 17.10 -5.40
N THR A 15 -5.21 17.36 -4.12
CA THR A 15 -5.89 16.68 -3.02
C THR A 15 -6.96 17.61 -2.46
N PHE A 16 -8.16 17.08 -2.25
CA PHE A 16 -9.31 17.84 -1.79
C PHE A 16 -9.89 17.20 -0.53
N SER A 17 -10.54 18.00 0.30
CA SER A 17 -11.28 17.54 1.47
C SER A 17 -12.62 16.93 1.09
N SER A 18 -13.21 16.15 2.01
CA SER A 18 -14.57 15.62 1.83
C SER A 18 -15.58 16.75 1.60
N GLY A 19 -16.46 16.60 0.60
CA GLY A 19 -17.53 17.56 0.29
C GLY A 19 -17.06 18.85 -0.40
N SER A 20 -15.95 18.81 -1.14
CA SER A 20 -15.49 19.94 -1.94
C SER A 20 -16.11 19.93 -3.35
N ASP A 21 -15.99 21.07 -4.04
CA ASP A 21 -16.53 21.28 -5.40
C ASP A 21 -15.43 21.09 -6.47
N GLU A 22 -14.64 20.01 -6.40
CA GLU A 22 -13.50 19.81 -7.31
C GLU A 22 -13.89 19.72 -8.80
N ASP A 23 -15.15 19.38 -9.09
CA ASP A 23 -15.68 19.31 -10.46
C ASP A 23 -15.63 20.67 -11.17
N ALA A 24 -15.69 21.78 -10.42
CA ALA A 24 -15.57 23.13 -10.97
C ALA A 24 -14.17 23.40 -11.58
N LEU A 25 -13.16 22.63 -11.19
CA LEU A 25 -11.79 22.77 -11.70
C LEU A 25 -11.56 21.98 -12.99
N LEU A 26 -12.35 20.94 -13.28
CA LEU A 26 -12.19 20.11 -14.48
C LEU A 26 -12.09 20.92 -15.79
N PRO A 27 -12.93 21.93 -16.07
CA PRO A 27 -12.80 22.73 -17.29
C PRO A 27 -11.55 23.62 -17.33
N LEU A 28 -10.89 23.86 -16.20
CA LEU A 28 -9.69 24.69 -16.11
C LEU A 28 -8.39 23.89 -16.29
N LEU A 29 -8.46 22.56 -16.15
CA LEU A 29 -7.28 21.70 -16.16
C LEU A 29 -6.99 21.19 -17.58
N ALA A 30 -5.75 21.40 -18.04
CA ALA A 30 -5.27 20.90 -19.31
C ALA A 30 -4.67 19.48 -19.20
N GLY A 31 -4.59 18.78 -20.32
CA GLY A 31 -4.01 17.44 -20.39
C GLY A 31 -4.96 16.34 -19.91
N LYS A 32 -4.40 15.18 -19.56
CA LYS A 32 -5.17 14.03 -19.08
C LYS A 32 -5.42 14.18 -17.58
N VAL A 33 -6.68 14.25 -17.19
CA VAL A 33 -7.12 14.31 -15.79
C VAL A 33 -7.81 12.99 -15.40
N GLU A 34 -7.36 12.37 -14.32
CA GLU A 34 -7.95 11.17 -13.75
C GLU A 34 -8.43 11.45 -12.32
N SER A 35 -9.68 11.09 -12.03
CA SER A 35 -10.25 11.21 -10.68
C SER A 35 -10.03 9.92 -9.91
N TYR A 36 -9.56 10.06 -8.68
CA TYR A 36 -9.34 8.97 -7.75
C TYR A 36 -10.13 9.22 -6.47
N SER A 37 -10.94 8.23 -6.09
CA SER A 37 -11.57 8.17 -4.78
C SER A 37 -10.56 7.70 -3.73
N VAL A 38 -10.55 8.36 -2.58
CA VAL A 38 -9.78 7.92 -1.42
C VAL A 38 -10.62 6.86 -0.70
N PHE A 39 -10.12 5.62 -0.62
CA PHE A 39 -10.79 4.52 0.08
C PHE A 39 -10.44 4.44 1.57
N GLY A 40 -9.40 5.15 1.99
CA GLY A 40 -8.96 5.25 3.37
C GLY A 40 -7.74 6.14 3.47
N ASP A 41 -7.56 6.76 4.63
CA ASP A 41 -6.35 7.49 5.01
C ASP A 41 -5.79 6.86 6.29
N GLY A 42 -4.48 6.87 6.46
CA GLY A 42 -3.84 6.15 7.54
C GLY A 42 -2.33 6.35 7.63
N GLY A 43 -1.76 5.80 8.70
CA GLY A 43 -0.38 6.04 9.08
C GLY A 43 -0.26 7.05 10.21
N THR A 44 0.97 7.30 10.65
CA THR A 44 1.26 8.35 11.63
C THR A 44 2.15 9.36 10.93
N ALA A 45 1.77 10.62 10.94
CA ALA A 45 2.59 11.69 10.39
C ALA A 45 3.96 11.66 11.05
N LEU A 46 5.01 11.57 10.22
CA LEU A 46 6.39 11.65 10.69
C LEU A 46 6.83 13.09 10.53
N THR A 47 7.32 13.68 11.63
CA THR A 47 7.84 15.06 11.64
C THR A 47 9.23 15.16 11.02
N SER A 48 9.90 14.03 10.83
CA SER A 48 11.21 13.91 10.18
C SER A 48 11.30 12.62 9.37
N THR A 49 12.15 12.61 8.34
CA THR A 49 12.48 11.41 7.57
C THR A 49 13.13 10.38 8.49
N PRO A 50 12.62 9.13 8.57
CA PRO A 50 13.28 8.08 9.35
C PRO A 50 14.69 7.81 8.85
N ASP A 51 15.65 7.83 9.77
CA ASP A 51 17.02 7.41 9.55
C ASP A 51 17.36 6.28 10.55
N PRO A 52 17.55 5.03 10.09
CA PRO A 52 17.55 4.59 8.69
C PRO A 52 16.13 4.49 8.07
N LEU A 53 16.06 4.55 6.74
CA LEU A 53 14.85 4.24 5.99
C LEU A 53 14.41 2.79 6.26
N ASN A 54 13.25 2.65 6.92
CA ASN A 54 12.75 1.37 7.41
C ASN A 54 11.95 0.60 6.35
N ARG A 55 12.64 0.03 5.37
CA ARG A 55 12.04 -0.93 4.43
C ARG A 55 12.01 -2.33 5.05
N LYS A 56 10.88 -3.03 4.92
CA LYS A 56 10.77 -4.46 5.29
C LYS A 56 10.32 -5.28 4.09
N ASN A 57 10.98 -6.43 3.90
CA ASN A 57 10.61 -7.43 2.92
C ASN A 57 10.05 -8.63 3.65
N VAL A 58 8.79 -8.94 3.41
CA VAL A 58 8.09 -10.05 4.04
C VAL A 58 7.61 -11.03 2.99
N ILE A 59 7.68 -12.30 3.32
CA ILE A 59 7.12 -13.39 2.54
C ILE A 59 5.81 -13.77 3.21
N VAL A 60 4.72 -13.71 2.45
CA VAL A 60 3.40 -14.15 2.88
C VAL A 60 3.00 -15.37 2.06
N GLY A 61 2.22 -16.26 2.65
CA GLY A 61 1.66 -17.37 1.88
C GLY A 61 0.77 -18.29 2.69
N ALA A 62 0.26 -19.29 1.98
CA ALA A 62 -0.62 -20.31 2.51
C ALA A 62 -0.08 -21.70 2.16
N LYS A 63 -0.29 -22.67 3.06
CA LYS A 63 0.00 -24.08 2.79
C LYS A 63 -1.28 -24.73 2.26
N THR A 64 -1.20 -25.27 1.06
CA THR A 64 -2.33 -25.90 0.38
C THR A 64 -2.06 -27.40 0.24
N ALA A 65 -3.10 -28.20 -0.02
CA ALA A 65 -2.96 -29.64 -0.22
C ALA A 65 -1.99 -30.00 -1.37
N THR A 66 -1.86 -29.12 -2.36
CA THR A 66 -1.01 -29.30 -3.55
C THR A 66 0.37 -28.64 -3.43
N GLY A 67 0.67 -27.97 -2.32
CA GLY A 67 1.95 -27.29 -2.11
C GLY A 67 1.80 -25.93 -1.43
N ARG A 68 2.48 -24.91 -1.95
CA ARG A 68 2.54 -23.58 -1.32
C ARG A 68 2.26 -22.48 -2.33
N ILE A 69 1.34 -21.59 -1.97
CA ILE A 69 1.09 -20.35 -2.70
C ILE A 69 1.70 -19.22 -1.86
N SER A 70 2.65 -18.48 -2.43
CA SER A 70 3.36 -17.44 -1.68
C SER A 70 3.81 -16.30 -2.57
N THR A 71 3.86 -15.10 -2.00
CA THR A 71 4.41 -13.92 -2.65
C THR A 71 5.32 -13.14 -1.70
N MET A 72 6.15 -12.27 -2.27
CA MET A 72 6.99 -11.34 -1.52
C MET A 72 6.38 -9.95 -1.59
N VAL A 73 6.19 -9.34 -0.42
CA VAL A 73 5.69 -7.98 -0.29
C VAL A 73 6.80 -7.11 0.28
N THR A 74 7.07 -6.00 -0.40
CA THR A 74 8.01 -4.97 0.06
C THR A 74 7.22 -3.79 0.59
N ILE A 75 7.43 -3.45 1.87
CA ILE A 75 6.84 -2.27 2.48
C ILE A 75 7.94 -1.23 2.67
N PRO A 76 7.87 -0.09 1.99
CA PRO A 76 8.99 0.86 1.89
C PRO A 76 9.22 1.68 3.17
N HIS A 77 8.15 2.03 3.90
CA HIS A 77 8.21 2.92 5.06
C HIS A 77 7.43 2.34 6.24
N VAL A 78 8.07 1.45 6.99
CA VAL A 78 7.50 0.82 8.18
C VAL A 78 7.81 1.69 9.40
N LYS A 79 6.82 1.87 10.30
CA LYS A 79 7.05 2.57 11.57
C LYS A 79 8.15 1.86 12.37
N GLN A 80 9.02 2.61 13.03
CA GLN A 80 10.14 2.03 13.77
C GLN A 80 9.69 1.09 14.90
N SER A 81 8.56 1.40 15.54
CA SER A 81 7.96 0.56 16.59
C SER A 81 7.26 -0.70 16.07
N TYR A 82 7.14 -0.86 14.75
CA TYR A 82 6.39 -1.95 14.16
C TYR A 82 7.31 -3.16 13.96
N MET A 83 7.08 -4.18 14.77
CA MET A 83 7.91 -5.37 14.91
C MET A 83 7.35 -6.54 14.11
N PHE A 84 8.12 -7.63 13.95
CA PHE A 84 7.68 -8.82 13.22
C PHE A 84 6.35 -9.39 13.73
N GLN A 85 6.11 -9.36 15.04
CA GLN A 85 4.85 -9.82 15.64
C GLN A 85 3.63 -9.03 15.14
N ASN A 86 3.80 -7.75 14.83
CA ASN A 86 2.73 -6.96 14.24
C ASN A 86 2.42 -7.39 12.80
N PHE A 87 3.44 -7.74 12.01
CA PHE A 87 3.21 -8.33 10.67
C PHE A 87 2.48 -9.66 10.76
N LEU A 88 2.83 -10.52 11.71
CA LEU A 88 2.13 -11.79 11.93
C LEU A 88 0.65 -11.53 12.22
N SER A 89 0.32 -10.62 13.14
CA SER A 89 -1.06 -10.32 13.53
C SER A 89 -1.87 -9.62 12.44
N ASP A 90 -1.22 -8.80 11.62
CA ASP A 90 -1.92 -7.98 10.62
C ASP A 90 -2.06 -8.68 9.27
N PHE A 91 -1.25 -9.70 8.99
CA PHE A 91 -1.27 -10.36 7.67
C PHE A 91 -1.91 -11.75 7.74
N THR A 92 -1.66 -12.52 8.81
CA THR A 92 -2.21 -13.86 8.98
C THR A 92 -3.73 -13.80 9.11
N GLY A 93 -4.45 -14.63 8.34
CA GLY A 93 -5.91 -14.69 8.32
C GLY A 93 -6.61 -13.48 7.67
N LYS A 94 -5.86 -12.41 7.32
CA LYS A 94 -6.41 -11.14 6.83
C LYS A 94 -6.19 -10.93 5.34
N LEU A 95 -5.04 -11.32 4.80
CA LEU A 95 -4.72 -11.16 3.38
C LEU A 95 -5.24 -12.34 2.55
N ASP A 96 -5.94 -12.04 1.46
CA ASP A 96 -6.33 -13.02 0.45
C ASP A 96 -5.21 -13.27 -0.56
N ALA A 97 -5.14 -14.49 -1.10
CA ALA A 97 -4.13 -14.87 -2.09
C ALA A 97 -4.29 -14.13 -3.43
N ASN A 98 -5.52 -13.82 -3.84
CA ASN A 98 -5.88 -13.00 -5.00
C ASN A 98 -7.36 -12.56 -4.91
N TYR A 99 -7.88 -11.92 -5.96
CA TYR A 99 -9.27 -11.44 -6.02
C TYR A 99 -10.33 -12.56 -6.13
N ASP A 100 -9.93 -13.75 -6.57
CA ASP A 100 -10.84 -14.83 -6.96
C ASP A 100 -10.90 -15.99 -5.95
N THR A 101 -10.03 -15.99 -4.92
CA THR A 101 -9.97 -17.04 -3.91
C THR A 101 -10.09 -16.47 -2.50
N ALA A 102 -10.81 -17.18 -1.64
CA ALA A 102 -10.86 -16.90 -0.20
C ALA A 102 -9.71 -17.55 0.60
N VAL A 103 -8.65 -18.02 -0.08
CA VAL A 103 -7.48 -18.60 0.61
C VAL A 103 -6.76 -17.48 1.35
N LYS A 104 -6.81 -17.56 2.67
CA LYS A 104 -6.15 -16.59 3.56
C LYS A 104 -4.67 -16.90 3.72
N CYS A 105 -3.89 -15.86 4.01
CA CYS A 105 -2.50 -15.99 4.41
C CYS A 105 -2.39 -16.79 5.72
N ASP A 106 -1.63 -17.89 5.71
CA ASP A 106 -1.42 -18.75 6.88
C ASP A 106 -0.13 -18.43 7.62
N TYR A 107 0.87 -17.90 6.91
CA TYR A 107 2.18 -17.63 7.49
C TYR A 107 2.81 -16.37 6.92
N VAL A 108 3.63 -15.74 7.76
CA VAL A 108 4.47 -14.59 7.41
C VAL A 108 5.90 -14.89 7.81
N THR A 109 6.87 -14.48 7.02
CA THR A 109 8.30 -14.62 7.35
C THR A 109 9.05 -13.40 6.87
N LEU A 110 9.99 -12.89 7.67
CA LEU A 110 10.91 -11.86 7.20
C LEU A 110 11.91 -12.49 6.21
N LYS A 111 12.16 -11.82 5.08
CA LYS A 111 13.06 -12.33 4.02
C LYS A 111 14.48 -12.62 4.53
N PHE A 112 14.97 -11.81 5.45
CA PHE A 112 16.37 -11.83 5.93
C PHE A 112 16.51 -12.31 7.38
N ASP A 113 15.51 -12.98 7.94
CA ASP A 113 15.50 -13.42 9.34
C ASP A 113 15.79 -14.92 9.49
N ARG A 114 16.41 -15.52 8.46
CA ARG A 114 17.02 -16.84 8.57
C ARG A 114 18.51 -16.64 8.82
N LEU A 115 18.88 -16.57 10.10
CA LEU A 115 20.21 -16.92 10.59
C LEU A 115 20.27 -18.44 10.77
#